data_AF-A0A356X7G6-F1
#
_entry.id   AF-A0A356X7G6-F1
#
_cell.length_a   1.000
_cell.length_b   1.000
_cell.length_c   1.000
_cell.angle_alpha   90.00
_cell.angle_beta   90.00
_cell.angle_gamma   90.00
#
_symmetry.space_group_name_H-M   'P 1'
#
loop_
_entity.id
_entity.type
_entity.pdbx_description
1 polymer ?
#
loop_
_entity_poly.entity_id
_entity_poly.type
_entity_poly.pdbx_seq_one_letter_code
_entity_poly.pdbx_strand_id
1 'polypeptide(L)'
;WQSVLKQFCGMTRRADRTSSVRRLNRKYPAIHPGTRRNYRASIAVYLDQSGSVSDSDLEMLSGELESLANRVEFTLFNFDTSVDEASERTIKQRSTVSLDRKRCGGTDFQCVQNHANKNVKRFDGYLVLTDGYAPATTGHNKLKRGWVIVPTGELQFAKPGRDFEIKMKGNQ
;
A
#
# COMPACT_ATOMS: atom_id res chain seq x y z
N TRP A 1 0.96 11.82 -0.06
CA TRP A 1 0.07 10.91 0.70
C TRP A 1 -1.41 11.24 0.69
N GLN A 2 -1.82 12.50 0.84
CA GLN A 2 -3.24 12.84 0.63
C GLN A 2 -3.73 12.46 -0.79
N SER A 3 -2.85 12.58 -1.80
CA SER A 3 -3.14 12.11 -3.17
C SER A 3 -3.26 10.59 -3.28
N VAL A 4 -2.43 9.80 -2.55
CA VAL A 4 -2.59 8.34 -2.40
C VAL A 4 -4.00 8.04 -1.93
N LEU A 5 -4.37 8.63 -0.79
CA LEU A 5 -5.70 8.42 -0.23
C LEU A 5 -6.79 8.78 -1.24
N LYS A 6 -6.75 9.94 -1.89
CA LYS A 6 -7.77 10.30 -2.90
C LYS A 6 -7.89 9.27 -4.04
N GLN A 7 -6.77 8.70 -4.49
CA GLN A 7 -6.77 7.70 -5.57
C GLN A 7 -7.30 6.32 -5.13
N PHE A 8 -7.15 5.97 -3.85
CA PHE A 8 -7.61 4.70 -3.27
C PHE A 8 -8.92 4.78 -2.47
N CYS A 9 -9.37 5.97 -2.04
CA CYS A 9 -10.53 6.18 -1.17
C CYS A 9 -11.85 5.76 -1.82
N GLY A 10 -11.91 5.65 -3.15
CA GLY A 10 -13.08 5.10 -3.86
C GLY A 10 -13.12 3.57 -3.91
N MET A 11 -12.04 2.88 -3.50
CA MET A 11 -11.89 1.44 -3.58
C MET A 11 -11.94 0.82 -2.19
N THR A 12 -13.00 1.14 -1.44
CA THR A 12 -13.17 0.59 -0.09
C THR A 12 -13.83 -0.78 -0.15
N ARG A 13 -13.14 -1.78 0.41
CA ARG A 13 -13.73 -3.07 0.70
C ARG A 13 -14.67 -2.97 1.91
N ARG A 14 -15.68 -3.85 1.99
CA ARG A 14 -16.45 -4.05 3.23
C ARG A 14 -15.50 -4.65 4.26
N ALA A 15 -15.05 -3.84 5.21
CA ALA A 15 -14.08 -4.27 6.19
C ALA A 15 -14.78 -4.94 7.38
N ASP A 16 -15.63 -4.20 8.10
CA ASP A 16 -16.17 -4.67 9.37
C ASP A 16 -17.63 -4.28 9.60
N ARG A 17 -18.38 -5.17 10.27
CA ARG A 17 -19.73 -4.89 10.77
C ARG A 17 -19.66 -4.71 12.29
N THR A 18 -19.89 -3.50 12.76
CA THR A 18 -19.91 -3.17 14.19
C THR A 18 -21.31 -2.79 14.66
N SER A 19 -21.65 -3.13 15.89
CA SER A 19 -22.87 -2.64 16.54
C SER A 19 -22.64 -1.21 17.05
N SER A 20 -23.64 -0.35 16.93
CA SER A 20 -23.56 1.04 17.38
C SER A 20 -24.87 1.45 18.02
N VAL A 21 -24.82 1.80 19.31
CA VAL A 21 -25.98 2.28 20.08
C VAL A 21 -26.58 3.56 19.46
N ARG A 22 -25.73 4.36 18.79
CA ARG A 22 -26.14 5.57 18.03
C ARG A 22 -26.93 5.28 16.76
N ARG A 23 -27.15 4.03 16.37
CA ARG A 23 -27.94 3.66 15.20
C ARG A 23 -29.08 2.76 15.67
N LEU A 24 -30.33 3.06 15.31
CA LEU A 24 -31.44 2.15 15.61
C LEU A 24 -31.36 0.89 14.75
N ASN A 25 -31.65 -0.26 15.37
CA ASN A 25 -31.83 -1.52 14.65
C ASN A 25 -33.17 -1.53 13.91
N ARG A 26 -33.15 -1.94 12.64
CA ARG A 26 -34.32 -1.91 11.75
C ARG A 26 -35.40 -2.93 12.10
N LYS A 27 -35.04 -4.05 12.74
CA LYS A 27 -35.95 -5.13 13.14
C LYS A 27 -36.39 -5.02 14.61
N TYR A 28 -35.48 -4.58 15.49
CA TYR A 28 -35.75 -4.40 16.92
C TYR A 28 -35.34 -3.00 17.40
N PRO A 29 -36.09 -1.95 17.05
CA PRO A 29 -35.81 -0.57 17.49
C PRO A 29 -35.75 -0.47 19.02
N ALA A 30 -34.84 0.34 19.56
CA ALA A 30 -34.65 0.60 20.99
C ALA A 30 -34.27 -0.59 21.91
N ILE A 31 -34.36 -1.84 21.45
CA ILE A 31 -33.97 -3.03 22.22
C ILE A 31 -32.53 -3.45 21.90
N HIS A 32 -32.18 -3.45 20.61
CA HIS A 32 -30.84 -3.84 20.16
C HIS A 32 -30.16 -2.70 19.40
N PRO A 33 -28.83 -2.53 19.55
CA PRO A 33 -28.06 -1.59 18.74
C PRO A 33 -28.16 -1.92 17.24
N GLY A 34 -28.22 -0.87 16.42
CA GLY A 34 -28.15 -0.98 14.98
C GLY A 34 -26.74 -1.31 14.50
N THR A 35 -26.63 -1.86 13.30
CA THR A 35 -25.32 -2.23 12.75
C THR A 35 -24.78 -1.15 11.82
N ARG A 36 -23.53 -0.75 12.03
CA ARG A 36 -22.74 0.08 11.13
C ARG A 36 -21.78 -0.80 10.34
N ARG A 37 -21.50 -0.38 9.11
CA ARG A 37 -20.53 -1.03 8.24
C ARG A 37 -19.39 -0.04 8.04
N ASN A 38 -18.18 -0.50 8.32
CA ASN A 38 -16.97 0.25 8.05
C ASN A 38 -16.40 -0.19 6.71
N TYR A 39 -15.95 0.80 5.96
CA TYR A 39 -15.37 0.65 4.64
C TYR A 39 -13.92 1.08 4.75
N ARG A 40 -12.98 0.13 4.62
CA ARG A 40 -11.54 0.39 4.56
C ARG A 40 -11.01 -0.19 3.26
N ALA A 41 -10.15 0.56 2.59
CA ALA A 41 -9.39 0.03 1.46
C ALA A 41 -8.28 -0.89 1.99
N SER A 42 -8.01 -1.99 1.28
CA SER A 42 -6.88 -2.88 1.53
C SER A 42 -5.84 -2.66 0.42
N ILE A 43 -4.64 -2.20 0.79
CA ILE A 43 -3.58 -1.83 -0.14
C ILE A 43 -2.33 -2.67 0.13
N ALA A 44 -1.80 -3.31 -0.90
CA ALA A 44 -0.48 -3.93 -0.81
C ALA A 44 0.63 -2.89 -1.01
N VAL A 45 1.69 -2.97 -0.24
CA VAL A 45 2.85 -2.08 -0.31
C VAL A 45 4.08 -2.92 -0.56
N TYR A 46 4.76 -2.69 -1.67
CA TYR A 46 5.96 -3.43 -2.04
C TYR A 46 7.18 -2.55 -1.78
N LEU A 47 8.08 -3.04 -0.94
CA LEU A 47 9.29 -2.34 -0.52
C LEU A 47 10.51 -2.90 -1.24
N ASP A 48 11.17 -2.02 -1.98
CA ASP A 48 12.39 -2.34 -2.70
C ASP A 48 13.55 -2.56 -1.71
N GLN A 49 14.16 -3.74 -1.79
CA GLN A 49 15.30 -4.15 -0.96
C GLN A 49 16.66 -3.86 -1.61
N SER A 50 16.67 -3.32 -2.82
CA SER A 50 17.92 -2.90 -3.47
C SER A 50 18.64 -1.84 -2.64
N GLY A 51 19.97 -1.81 -2.75
CA GLY A 51 20.85 -1.06 -1.84
C GLY A 51 20.75 0.47 -1.91
N SER A 52 19.99 1.02 -2.84
CA SER A 52 19.91 2.45 -3.15
C SER A 52 18.86 3.23 -2.35
N VAL A 53 17.88 2.56 -1.74
CA VAL A 53 16.97 3.19 -0.75
C VAL A 53 17.78 3.49 0.53
N SER A 54 17.58 4.59 1.24
CA SER A 54 18.26 4.83 2.52
C SER A 54 17.39 4.45 3.72
N ASP A 55 17.99 4.20 4.89
CA ASP A 55 17.21 3.94 6.11
C ASP A 55 16.36 5.16 6.50
N SER A 56 16.85 6.38 6.24
CA SER A 56 16.07 7.62 6.40
C SER A 56 14.84 7.70 5.48
N ASP A 57 14.92 7.17 4.25
CA ASP A 57 13.76 7.13 3.35
C ASP A 57 12.70 6.16 3.86
N LEU A 58 13.13 5.04 4.45
CA LEU A 58 12.25 4.06 5.07
C LEU A 58 11.55 4.60 6.32
N GLU A 59 12.27 5.34 7.18
CA GLU A 59 11.66 5.99 8.34
C GLU A 59 10.61 7.05 7.95
N MET A 60 10.90 7.85 6.92
CA MET A 60 9.92 8.81 6.40
C MET A 60 8.68 8.10 5.87
N LEU A 61 8.88 7.01 5.13
CA LEU A 61 7.82 6.15 4.61
C LEU A 61 6.97 5.54 5.72
N SER A 62 7.61 5.06 6.79
CA SER A 62 6.94 4.41 7.90
C SER A 62 6.02 5.40 8.63
N GLY A 63 6.50 6.62 8.92
CA GLY A 63 5.69 7.68 9.53
C GLY A 63 4.51 8.12 8.66
N GLU A 64 4.69 8.19 7.34
CA GLU A 64 3.61 8.52 6.41
C GLU A 64 2.57 7.40 6.33
N LEU A 65 2.99 6.13 6.26
CA LEU A 65 2.09 4.97 6.30
C LEU A 65 1.32 4.90 7.63
N GLU A 66 1.95 5.18 8.76
CA GLU A 66 1.30 5.24 10.07
C GLU A 66 0.16 6.27 10.11
N SER A 67 0.40 7.46 9.53
CA SER A 67 -0.64 8.50 9.44
C SER A 67 -1.88 8.01 8.67
N LEU A 68 -1.66 7.17 7.65
CA LEU A 68 -2.68 6.64 6.76
C LEU A 68 -3.37 5.37 7.27
N ALA A 69 -2.68 4.59 8.12
CA ALA A 69 -3.16 3.30 8.66
C ALA A 69 -4.48 3.40 9.45
N ASN A 70 -4.86 4.62 9.88
CA ASN A 70 -6.16 4.87 10.49
C ASN A 70 -7.34 4.66 9.53
N ARG A 71 -7.12 4.83 8.22
CA ARG A 71 -8.19 4.82 7.19
C ARG A 71 -8.06 3.67 6.20
N VAL A 72 -6.86 3.11 6.05
CA VAL A 72 -6.51 2.09 5.07
C VAL A 72 -5.75 0.98 5.79
N GLU A 73 -5.99 -0.26 5.38
CA GLU A 73 -5.19 -1.41 5.81
C GLU A 73 -4.07 -1.63 4.81
N PHE A 74 -2.82 -1.59 5.30
CA PHE A 74 -1.64 -1.83 4.47
C PHE A 74 -1.06 -3.20 4.76
N THR A 75 -0.78 -3.96 3.71
CA THR A 75 0.00 -5.20 3.80
C THR A 75 1.32 -5.00 3.05
N LEU A 76 2.45 -5.09 3.75
CA LEU A 76 3.76 -4.88 3.17
C LEU A 76 4.40 -6.21 2.77
N PHE A 77 5.10 -6.16 1.65
CA PHE A 77 5.95 -7.21 1.12
C PHE A 77 7.29 -6.60 0.74
N ASN A 78 8.37 -7.30 1.04
CA ASN A 78 9.68 -6.97 0.53
C ASN A 78 9.86 -7.62 -0.86
N PHE A 79 10.59 -6.96 -1.75
CA PHE A 79 10.92 -7.54 -3.04
C PHE A 79 12.31 -7.12 -3.53
N ASP A 80 12.88 -7.97 -4.38
CA ASP A 80 14.11 -7.73 -5.13
C ASP A 80 13.88 -8.15 -6.60
N THR A 81 14.49 -9.26 -7.03
CA THR A 81 14.12 -10.03 -8.22
C THR A 81 12.83 -10.84 -8.05
N SER A 82 12.40 -11.07 -6.81
CA SER A 82 11.18 -11.79 -6.47
C SER A 82 10.48 -11.16 -5.27
N VAL A 83 9.19 -11.44 -5.10
CA VAL A 83 8.43 -10.99 -3.91
C VAL A 83 8.63 -12.01 -2.79
N ASP A 84 9.13 -11.55 -1.64
CA ASP A 84 9.24 -12.37 -0.43
C ASP A 84 7.88 -12.43 0.26
N GLU A 85 7.07 -13.44 -0.05
CA GLU A 85 5.77 -13.67 0.60
C GLU A 85 5.90 -13.95 2.11
N ALA A 86 7.06 -14.43 2.58
CA ALA A 86 7.30 -14.65 4.01
C ALA A 86 7.55 -13.34 4.78
N SER A 87 7.91 -12.26 4.08
CA SER A 87 8.04 -10.92 4.66
C SER A 87 6.71 -10.18 4.86
N GLU A 88 5.58 -10.86 4.58
CA GLU A 88 4.25 -10.30 4.70
C GLU A 88 4.00 -9.77 6.11
N ARG A 89 3.70 -8.47 6.19
CA ARG A 89 3.32 -7.81 7.45
C ARG A 89 2.14 -6.91 7.23
N THR A 90 1.16 -6.93 8.14
CA THR A 90 -0.01 -6.05 8.05
C THR A 90 0.12 -4.92 9.07
N ILE A 91 0.10 -3.68 8.60
CA ILE A 91 0.07 -2.50 9.49
C ILE A 91 -1.37 -2.30 9.92
N LYS A 92 -1.62 -2.58 11.20
CA LYS A 92 -2.88 -2.26 11.83
C LYS A 92 -2.84 -0.84 12.37
N GLN A 93 -4.02 -0.30 12.63
CA GLN A 93 -4.17 1.02 13.24
C GLN A 93 -3.33 1.14 14.52
N ARG A 94 -2.51 2.20 14.63
CA ARG A 94 -1.62 2.49 15.76
C ARG A 94 -0.49 1.47 15.99
N SER A 95 -0.11 0.72 14.95
CA SER A 95 1.10 -0.13 15.00
C SER A 95 2.31 0.71 14.62
N THR A 96 3.44 0.52 15.31
CA THR A 96 4.73 1.04 14.84
C THR A 96 5.17 0.25 13.63
N VAL A 97 5.59 0.94 12.58
CA VAL A 97 6.01 0.35 11.31
C VAL A 97 7.53 0.22 11.30
N SER A 98 8.04 -0.98 11.61
CA SER A 98 9.45 -1.31 11.35
C SER A 98 9.62 -1.71 9.89
N LEU A 99 10.52 -1.02 9.19
CA LEU A 99 10.91 -1.33 7.82
C LEU A 99 12.36 -1.84 7.82
N ASP A 100 12.52 -3.11 8.16
CA ASP A 100 13.85 -3.74 8.17
C ASP A 100 14.29 -4.15 6.75
N ARG A 101 15.55 -3.88 6.44
CA ARG A 101 16.16 -4.27 5.15
C ARG A 101 16.86 -5.62 5.24
N LYS A 102 16.63 -6.48 4.25
CA LYS A 102 17.45 -7.65 3.98
C LYS A 102 18.24 -7.37 2.71
N ARG A 103 19.58 -7.27 2.82
CA ARG A 103 20.45 -6.98 1.67
C ARG A 103 20.50 -8.16 0.70
N CYS A 104 19.80 -8.06 -0.43
CA CYS A 104 19.91 -9.00 -1.54
C CYS A 104 19.67 -8.27 -2.88
N GLY A 105 20.62 -8.38 -3.81
CA GLY A 105 20.41 -8.33 -5.27
C GLY A 105 19.77 -7.10 -5.92
N GLY A 106 19.58 -7.20 -7.24
CA GLY A 106 18.94 -6.19 -8.09
C GLY A 106 17.41 -6.17 -7.99
N THR A 107 16.76 -5.44 -8.90
CA THR A 107 15.33 -5.11 -8.80
C THR A 107 14.57 -5.56 -10.05
N ASP A 108 13.43 -6.22 -9.85
CA ASP A 108 12.47 -6.56 -10.93
C ASP A 108 11.05 -6.13 -10.57
N PHE A 109 10.52 -5.11 -11.25
CA PHE A 109 9.15 -4.67 -11.04
C PHE A 109 8.11 -5.64 -11.62
N GLN A 110 8.49 -6.54 -12.53
CA GLN A 110 7.56 -7.53 -13.09
C GLN A 110 7.09 -8.51 -12.02
N CYS A 111 7.97 -8.93 -11.12
CA CYS A 111 7.61 -9.83 -10.01
C CYS A 111 6.48 -9.24 -9.14
N VAL A 112 6.55 -7.93 -8.87
CA VAL A 112 5.55 -7.18 -8.10
C VAL A 112 4.19 -7.18 -8.81
N GLN A 113 4.17 -6.85 -10.10
CA GLN A 113 2.92 -6.87 -10.88
C GLN A 113 2.32 -8.27 -10.94
N ASN A 114 3.14 -9.30 -11.12
CA ASN A 114 2.69 -10.69 -11.16
C ASN A 114 2.05 -11.11 -9.82
N HIS A 115 2.70 -10.80 -8.69
CA HIS A 115 2.15 -11.08 -7.36
C HIS A 115 0.85 -10.30 -7.10
N ALA A 116 0.81 -9.01 -7.44
CA ALA A 116 -0.37 -8.17 -7.27
C ALA A 116 -1.56 -8.69 -8.10
N ASN A 117 -1.31 -9.08 -9.35
CA ASN A 117 -2.32 -9.62 -10.26
C ASN A 117 -2.89 -10.98 -9.79
N LYS A 118 -2.09 -11.81 -9.11
CA LYS A 118 -2.56 -13.04 -8.44
C LYS A 118 -3.46 -12.72 -7.24
N ASN A 119 -3.18 -11.62 -6.54
CA ASN A 119 -3.87 -11.19 -5.34
C ASN A 119 -4.98 -10.14 -5.56
N VAL A 120 -5.54 -10.03 -6.78
CA VAL A 120 -6.65 -9.10 -7.11
C VAL A 120 -7.88 -9.27 -6.22
N LYS A 121 -8.11 -10.47 -5.69
CA LYS A 121 -9.22 -10.72 -4.77
C LYS A 121 -8.93 -10.23 -3.36
N ARG A 122 -7.68 -9.93 -3.01
CA ARG A 122 -7.27 -9.54 -1.66
C ARG A 122 -7.14 -8.02 -1.54
N PHE A 123 -6.52 -7.38 -2.53
CA PHE A 123 -6.19 -5.96 -2.49
C PHE A 123 -7.02 -5.14 -3.47
N ASP A 124 -7.32 -3.90 -3.07
CA ASP A 124 -8.01 -2.91 -3.90
C ASP A 124 -7.02 -2.15 -4.80
N GLY A 125 -5.74 -2.14 -4.42
CA GLY A 125 -4.63 -1.68 -5.22
C GLY A 125 -3.30 -1.84 -4.52
N TYR A 126 -2.23 -1.36 -5.13
CA TYR A 126 -0.89 -1.50 -4.55
C TYR A 126 0.02 -0.31 -4.80
N LEU A 127 1.00 -0.16 -3.91
CA LEU A 127 2.07 0.83 -3.97
C LEU A 127 3.40 0.11 -4.14
N VAL A 128 4.29 0.67 -4.97
CA VAL A 128 5.67 0.22 -5.14
C VAL A 128 6.58 1.34 -4.64
N LEU A 129 7.35 1.05 -3.60
CA LEU A 129 8.25 1.97 -2.93
C LEU A 129 9.66 1.63 -3.38
N THR A 130 10.27 2.50 -4.16
CA THR A 130 11.51 2.23 -4.90
C THR A 130 12.22 3.55 -5.23
N ASP A 131 13.47 3.45 -5.66
CA ASP A 131 14.22 4.54 -6.29
C ASP A 131 13.94 4.66 -7.80
N GLY A 132 13.25 3.67 -8.40
CA GLY A 132 12.78 3.70 -9.78
C GLY A 132 13.75 3.09 -10.80
N TYR A 133 14.87 2.50 -10.36
CA TYR A 133 15.90 1.96 -11.25
C TYR A 133 15.68 0.48 -11.62
N ALA A 134 14.55 0.20 -12.27
CA ALA A 134 14.33 -1.09 -12.93
C ALA A 134 13.48 -0.95 -14.20
N PRO A 135 13.51 -1.95 -15.10
CA PRO A 135 12.71 -1.94 -16.32
C PRO A 135 11.20 -1.83 -16.05
N ALA A 136 10.48 -1.22 -16.99
CA ALA A 136 9.03 -1.13 -16.94
C ALA A 136 8.39 -2.52 -16.93
N THR A 137 7.31 -2.66 -16.16
CA THR A 137 6.48 -3.88 -16.19
C THR A 137 5.79 -4.04 -17.54
N THR A 138 5.69 -5.27 -18.00
CA THR A 138 4.99 -5.65 -19.23
C THR A 138 3.62 -6.29 -18.93
N GLY A 139 2.70 -6.19 -19.89
CA GLY A 139 1.37 -6.81 -19.79
C GLY A 139 0.34 -6.00 -18.99
N HIS A 140 -0.84 -6.60 -18.81
CA HIS A 140 -1.99 -5.92 -18.22
C HIS A 140 -1.95 -5.90 -16.68
N ASN A 141 -1.94 -4.70 -16.10
CA ASN A 141 -2.09 -4.48 -14.66
C ASN A 141 -3.58 -4.47 -14.25
N LYS A 142 -4.00 -5.42 -13.41
CA LYS A 142 -5.41 -5.56 -13.01
C LYS A 142 -5.81 -4.57 -11.92
N LEU A 143 -4.89 -4.28 -10.99
CA LEU A 143 -5.08 -3.38 -9.87
C LEU A 143 -4.58 -1.97 -10.18
N LYS A 144 -5.07 -0.96 -9.47
CA LYS A 144 -4.43 0.37 -9.55
C LYS A 144 -3.05 0.31 -8.87
N ARG A 145 -2.02 0.80 -9.57
CA ARG A 145 -0.66 0.89 -9.06
C ARG A 145 -0.28 2.35 -8.79
N GLY A 146 0.37 2.56 -7.66
CA GLY A 146 1.07 3.80 -7.35
C GLY A 146 2.56 3.58 -7.24
N TRP A 147 3.35 4.46 -7.83
CA TRP A 147 4.79 4.52 -7.65
C TRP A 147 5.10 5.56 -6.57
N VAL A 148 5.79 5.15 -5.52
CA VAL A 148 6.31 6.03 -4.48
C VAL A 148 7.82 6.05 -4.63
N ILE A 149 8.33 7.18 -5.10
CA ILE A 149 9.73 7.33 -5.46
C ILE A 149 10.43 8.10 -4.36
N VAL A 150 11.56 7.56 -3.88
CA VAL A 150 12.41 8.25 -2.90
C VAL A 150 12.93 9.57 -3.48
N PRO A 151 13.28 10.57 -2.65
CA PRO A 151 13.63 11.91 -3.14
C PRO A 151 14.76 11.93 -4.18
N THR A 152 15.73 11.02 -4.03
CA THR A 152 16.91 10.86 -4.90
C THR A 152 16.62 10.05 -6.17
N GLY A 153 15.48 9.37 -6.24
CA GLY A 153 15.11 8.46 -7.31
C GLY A 153 14.32 9.12 -8.44
N GLU A 154 14.21 8.37 -9.54
CA GLU A 154 13.35 8.67 -10.68
C GLU A 154 12.98 7.40 -11.42
N LEU A 155 11.75 7.32 -11.92
CA LEU A 155 11.32 6.22 -12.78
C LEU A 155 12.07 6.26 -14.11
N GLN A 156 12.80 5.19 -14.42
CA GLN A 156 13.54 5.04 -15.68
C GLN A 156 12.64 4.76 -16.90
N PHE A 157 11.32 4.86 -16.74
CA PHE A 157 10.33 4.62 -17.78
C PHE A 157 9.12 5.53 -17.64
N ALA A 158 8.45 5.79 -18.76
CA ALA A 158 7.19 6.50 -18.75
C ALA A 158 6.11 5.66 -18.05
N LYS A 159 5.56 6.17 -16.95
CA LYS A 159 4.49 5.48 -16.22
C LYS A 159 3.25 5.30 -17.13
N PRO A 160 2.57 4.14 -17.05
CA PRO A 160 1.27 3.97 -17.71
C PRO A 160 0.26 5.01 -17.23
N GLY A 161 -0.66 5.46 -18.11
CA GLY A 161 -1.63 6.52 -17.78
C GLY A 161 -2.57 6.19 -16.62
N ARG A 162 -2.82 4.91 -16.34
CA ARG A 162 -3.64 4.44 -15.20
C ARG A 162 -2.89 4.50 -13.86
N ASP A 163 -1.56 4.52 -13.90
CA ASP A 163 -0.71 4.56 -12.73
C ASP A 163 -0.50 6.02 -12.29
N PHE A 164 -0.38 6.22 -10.99
CA PHE A 164 0.00 7.51 -10.44
C PHE A 164 1.37 7.40 -9.78
N GLU A 165 2.05 8.54 -9.71
CA GLU A 165 3.40 8.65 -9.19
C GLU A 165 3.41 9.70 -8.09
N ILE A 166 4.16 9.43 -7.03
CA ILE A 166 4.36 10.31 -5.90
C ILE A 166 5.85 10.33 -5.63
N LYS A 167 6.45 11.50 -5.86
CA LYS A 167 7.80 11.77 -5.41
C LYS A 167 7.77 12.23 -3.96
N MET A 168 8.56 11.58 -3.11
CA MET A 168 8.72 11.99 -1.73
C MET A 168 9.46 13.34 -1.69
N LYS A 169 9.03 14.22 -0.79
CA LYS A 169 9.76 15.46 -0.54
C LYS A 169 10.87 15.13 0.45
N GLY A 170 12.13 15.30 0.04
CA GLY A 170 13.22 15.29 1.01
C GLY A 170 13.02 16.42 2.01
N ASN A 171 13.29 16.14 3.29
CA ASN A 171 13.44 17.21 4.28
C ASN A 171 14.69 18.00 3.88
N GLN A 172 14.50 19.21 3.33
CA GLN A 172 15.57 20.20 3.25
C GLN A 172 15.86 20.77 4.63
#